data_AF-A0A538IIP5-F1
#
_entry.id   AF-A0A538IIP5-F1
#
_cell.length_a   1.000
_cell.length_b   1.000
_cell.length_c   1.000
_cell.angle_alpha   90.00
_cell.angle_beta   90.00
_cell.angle_gamma   90.00
#
_symmetry.space_group_name_H-M   'P 1'
#
loop_
_entity.id
_entity.type
_entity.pdbx_description
1 polymer ?
#
loop_
_entity_poly.entity_id
_entity_poly.type
_entity_poly.pdbx_seq_one_letter_code
_entity_poly.pdbx_strand_id
1 'polypeptide(L)'
;MSDATDAIEQANALLREKGYAERDLAVHTGPRGKALLKGNKIISPLSDEAEVVLGVVRELVPSAGELGAKILRPAELRQKL
;
A
#
# COMPACT_ATOMS: atom_id res chain seq x y z
N MET A 1 16.46 -11.32 -8.67
CA MET A 1 15.97 -11.42 -7.27
C MET A 1 15.77 -10.02 -6.65
N SER A 2 15.66 -8.98 -7.48
CA SER A 2 15.61 -7.55 -7.14
C SER A 2 14.18 -6.97 -7.18
N ASP A 3 13.34 -7.52 -8.05
CA ASP A 3 12.09 -6.87 -8.48
C ASP A 3 11.10 -6.63 -7.34
N ALA A 4 10.97 -7.57 -6.39
CA ALA A 4 10.07 -7.42 -5.26
C ALA A 4 10.50 -6.29 -4.30
N THR A 5 11.80 -6.11 -4.07
CA THR A 5 12.32 -5.02 -3.23
C THR A 5 12.14 -3.69 -3.94
N ASP A 6 12.45 -3.63 -5.23
CA ASP A 6 12.29 -2.43 -6.04
C ASP A 6 10.83 -1.95 -6.08
N ALA A 7 9.87 -2.88 -6.22
CA ALA A 7 8.44 -2.57 -6.18
C ALA A 7 7.97 -2.05 -4.81
N ILE A 8 8.50 -2.60 -3.72
CA ILE A 8 8.21 -2.13 -2.35
C ILE A 8 8.77 -0.73 -2.13
N GLU A 9 9.99 -0.45 -2.57
CA GLU A 9 10.60 0.87 -2.46
C GLU A 9 9.84 1.93 -3.25
N GLN A 10 9.46 1.60 -4.50
CA GLN A 10 8.62 2.45 -5.34
C GLN A 10 7.25 2.71 -4.70
N ALA A 11 6.59 1.69 -4.16
CA ALA A 11 5.30 1.85 -3.50
C ALA A 11 5.41 2.79 -2.29
N ASN A 12 6.47 2.66 -1.49
CA ASN A 12 6.71 3.56 -0.36
C ASN A 12 7.07 4.99 -0.79
N ALA A 13 7.72 5.19 -1.93
CA ALA A 13 7.95 6.52 -2.50
C ALA A 13 6.63 7.19 -2.88
N LEU A 14 5.75 6.47 -3.58
CA LEU A 14 4.42 6.96 -3.95
C LEU A 14 3.54 7.28 -2.74
N LEU A 15 3.60 6.47 -1.66
CA LEU A 15 2.86 6.76 -0.43
C LEU A 15 3.33 8.05 0.24
N ARG A 16 4.64 8.33 0.23
CA ARG A 16 5.21 9.59 0.72
C ARG A 16 4.74 10.78 -0.13
N GLU A 17 4.75 10.64 -1.46
CA GLU A 17 4.23 11.67 -2.39
C GLU A 17 2.73 11.93 -2.18
N LYS A 18 1.96 10.89 -1.87
CA LYS A 18 0.54 10.97 -1.51
C LYS A 18 0.29 11.58 -0.12
N GLY A 19 1.33 11.91 0.64
CA GLY A 19 1.25 12.57 1.94
C GLY A 19 1.08 11.63 3.14
N TYR A 20 1.32 10.33 2.97
CA TYR A 20 1.30 9.38 4.10
C TYR A 20 2.65 9.37 4.82
N ALA A 21 2.61 9.45 6.14
CA ALA A 21 3.73 9.04 6.99
C ALA A 21 3.76 7.50 7.08
N GLU A 22 4.95 6.91 7.31
CA GLU A 22 5.10 5.45 7.36
C GLU A 22 4.20 4.78 8.42
N ARG A 23 3.95 5.46 9.54
CA ARG A 23 3.03 4.99 10.60
C ARG A 23 1.58 4.89 10.12
N ASP A 24 1.20 5.74 9.18
CA ASP A 24 -0.17 5.84 8.67
C ASP A 24 -0.39 4.84 7.55
N LEU A 25 0.58 4.71 6.64
CA LEU A 25 0.56 3.72 5.58
C LEU A 25 1.96 3.47 5.00
N ALA A 26 2.38 2.21 4.93
CA ALA A 26 3.65 1.78 4.34
C ALA A 26 3.54 0.35 3.78
N VAL A 27 4.43 0.03 2.84
CA VAL A 27 4.60 -1.32 2.29
C VAL A 27 5.84 -1.98 2.87
N HIS A 28 5.71 -3.23 3.30
CA HIS A 28 6.81 -4.01 3.87
C HIS A 28 6.89 -5.38 3.21
N THR A 29 8.05 -6.03 3.37
CA THR A 29 8.17 -7.46 3.09
C THR A 29 7.30 -8.25 4.06
N GLY A 30 6.61 -9.25 3.53
CA GLY A 30 5.70 -10.12 4.24
C GLY A 30 6.09 -11.59 4.16
N PRO A 31 5.31 -12.46 4.83
CA PRO A 31 5.55 -13.89 4.81
C PRO A 31 5.52 -14.44 3.37
N ARG A 32 6.34 -15.47 3.12
CA ARG A 32 6.40 -16.18 1.82
C ARG A 32 6.72 -15.26 0.63
N GLY A 33 7.48 -14.19 0.84
CA GLY A 33 7.95 -13.29 -0.22
C GLY A 33 6.89 -12.31 -0.75
N LYS A 34 5.72 -12.23 -0.10
CA LYS A 34 4.67 -11.26 -0.45
C LYS A 34 5.01 -9.86 0.06
N ALA A 35 4.37 -8.84 -0.50
CA ALA A 35 4.34 -7.50 0.06
C ALA A 35 3.12 -7.30 0.99
N LEU A 36 3.25 -6.38 1.93
CA LEU A 36 2.22 -6.03 2.92
C LEU A 36 2.03 -4.52 2.98
N LEU A 37 0.88 -4.03 2.52
CA LEU A 37 0.42 -2.67 2.77
C LEU A 37 -0.27 -2.61 4.14
N LYS A 38 0.30 -1.89 5.10
CA LYS A 38 -0.24 -1.77 6.48
C LYS A 38 0.00 -0.38 7.07
N GLY A 39 -0.71 -0.07 8.16
CA GLY A 39 -0.58 1.20 8.91
C GLY A 39 -1.90 1.60 9.55
N ASN A 40 -1.94 2.77 10.19
CA ASN A 40 -3.14 3.27 10.88
C ASN A 40 -4.30 3.66 9.94
N LYS A 41 -4.03 3.87 8.65
CA LYS A 41 -5.03 4.27 7.65
C LYS A 41 -5.62 3.11 6.86
N ILE A 42 -5.35 1.86 7.24
CA ILE A 42 -5.95 0.67 6.64
C ILE A 42 -6.46 -0.30 7.72
N ILE A 43 -7.70 -0.76 7.60
CA ILE A 43 -8.37 -1.52 8.67
C ILE A 43 -7.73 -2.89 8.94
N SER A 44 -7.04 -3.44 7.95
CA SER A 44 -6.27 -4.66 8.05
C SER A 44 -5.18 -4.65 6.97
N PRO A 45 -4.03 -5.31 7.18
CA PRO A 45 -3.01 -5.40 6.14
C PRO A 45 -3.56 -5.98 4.83
N LEU A 46 -3.21 -5.36 3.70
CA LEU A 46 -3.39 -5.96 2.38
C LEU A 46 -2.10 -6.70 2.03
N SER A 47 -2.20 -8.01 1.82
CA SER A 47 -1.07 -8.87 1.45
C SER A 47 -1.26 -9.42 0.06
N ASP A 48 -0.28 -9.19 -0.81
CA ASP A 48 -0.26 -9.73 -2.17
C ASP A 48 1.16 -9.75 -2.75
N GLU A 49 1.31 -10.12 -4.02
CA GLU A 49 2.57 -9.95 -4.76
C GLU A 49 2.99 -8.47 -4.81
N ALA A 50 4.30 -8.22 -4.85
CA ALA A 50 4.85 -6.86 -4.76
C ALA A 50 4.34 -5.94 -5.88
N GLU A 51 4.25 -6.45 -7.11
CA GLU A 51 3.71 -5.73 -8.27
C GLU A 51 2.23 -5.39 -8.12
N VAL A 52 1.43 -6.32 -7.56
CA VAL A 52 0.01 -6.09 -7.29
C VAL A 52 -0.14 -4.99 -6.24
N VAL A 53 0.64 -5.04 -5.16
CA VAL A 53 0.62 -4.00 -4.12
C VAL A 53 1.05 -2.64 -4.68
N LEU A 54 2.09 -2.60 -5.53
CA LEU A 54 2.51 -1.38 -6.20
C LEU A 54 1.38 -0.81 -7.08
N GLY A 55 0.69 -1.65 -7.86
CA GLY A 55 -0.48 -1.25 -8.64
C GLY A 55 -1.61 -0.69 -7.78
N VAL A 56 -1.93 -1.34 -6.66
CA VAL A 56 -2.93 -0.86 -5.68
C VAL A 56 -2.54 0.52 -5.14
N VAL A 57 -1.28 0.70 -4.74
CA VAL A 57 -0.79 1.99 -4.21
C VAL A 57 -0.86 3.08 -5.27
N ARG A 58 -0.48 2.77 -6.50
CA ARG A 58 -0.47 3.75 -7.61
C ARG A 58 -1.89 4.21 -7.94
N GLU A 59 -2.78 3.26 -8.21
CA GLU A 59 -4.07 3.52 -8.86
C GLU A 59 -5.24 3.67 -7.89
N LEU A 60 -5.21 2.97 -6.75
CA LEU A 60 -6.39 2.80 -5.91
C LEU A 60 -6.29 3.49 -4.55
N VAL A 61 -5.07 3.73 -4.06
CA VAL A 61 -4.85 4.46 -2.81
C VAL A 61 -5.00 5.97 -3.06
N PRO A 62 -6.02 6.64 -2.49
CA PRO A 62 -6.16 8.09 -2.56
C PRO A 62 -5.03 8.78 -1.79
N SER A 63 -4.78 10.06 -2.04
CA SER A 63 -3.89 10.86 -1.20
C SER A 63 -4.41 10.94 0.25
N ALA A 64 -3.52 11.25 1.18
CA ALA A 64 -3.88 11.41 2.59
C ALA A 64 -4.93 12.52 2.80
N GLY A 65 -4.87 13.58 2.00
CA GLY A 65 -5.86 14.66 2.00
C GLY A 65 -7.24 14.21 1.51
N GLU A 66 -7.29 13.46 0.41
CA GLU A 66 -8.55 12.92 -0.14
C GLU A 66 -9.20 11.88 0.78
N LEU A 67 -8.37 11.05 1.44
CA LEU A 67 -8.86 10.07 2.42
C LEU A 67 -9.41 10.76 3.68
N GLY A 68 -8.71 11.80 4.14
CA GLY A 68 -9.08 12.56 5.34
C GLY A 68 -9.17 11.67 6.59
N ALA A 69 -10.32 11.74 7.27
CA ALA A 69 -10.60 10.97 8.49
C ALA A 69 -11.01 9.51 8.22
N LYS A 70 -11.18 9.10 6.96
CA LYS A 70 -11.58 7.73 6.61
C LYS A 70 -10.41 6.75 6.76
N ILE A 71 -10.73 5.46 6.72
CA ILE A 71 -9.79 4.34 6.77
C ILE A 71 -10.02 3.48 5.53
N LEU A 72 -8.93 3.09 4.86
CA LEU A 72 -8.93 2.20 3.72
C LEU A 72 -9.38 0.79 4.11
N ARG A 73 -10.17 0.17 3.24
CA ARG A 73 -10.62 -1.22 3.41
C ARG A 73 -10.07 -2.07 2.28
N PRO A 74 -9.28 -3.12 2.55
CA PRO A 74 -8.77 -4.00 1.50
C PRO A 74 -9.86 -4.59 0.60
N ALA A 75 -11.07 -4.83 1.12
CA ALA A 75 -12.19 -5.31 0.33
C ALA A 75 -12.59 -4.32 -0.78
N GLU A 76 -12.59 -3.02 -0.49
CA GLU A 76 -12.91 -1.96 -1.47
C GLU A 76 -11.81 -1.81 -2.53
N LEU A 77 -10.54 -1.96 -2.12
CA LEU A 77 -9.40 -1.95 -3.03
C LEU A 77 -9.47 -3.16 -3.99
N ARG A 78 -9.76 -4.35 -3.46
CA ARG A 78 -9.85 -5.59 -4.27
C ARG A 78 -11.00 -5.61 -5.26
N GLN A 79 -12.09 -4.90 -5.00
CA GLN A 79 -13.20 -4.80 -5.96
C GLN A 79 -12.82 -4.06 -7.25
N LYS A 80 -11.67 -3.37 -7.27
CA LYS A 80 -11.18 -2.57 -8.39
C LYS A 80 -9.93 -3.16 -9.05
N LEU A 81 -9.48 -4.34 -8.60
CA LEU A 81 -8.41 -5.14 -9.22
C LEU A 81 -9.02 -6.09 -10.26
#